data_AF-A0A098GH41-F1
#
_entry.id   AF-A0A098GH41-F1
#
_cell.length_a   1.000
_cell.length_b   1.000
_cell.length_c   1.000
_cell.angle_alpha   90.00
_cell.angle_beta   90.00
_cell.angle_gamma   90.00
#
_symmetry.space_group_name_H-M   'P 1'
#
loop_
_entity.id
_entity.type
_entity.pdbx_description
1 polymer ?
#
loop_
_entity_poly.entity_id
_entity_poly.type
_entity_poly.pdbx_seq_one_letter_code
_entity_poly.pdbx_strand_id
1 'polypeptide(L)'
;MYNAKINPDNGSTTISTQFKVYLFQPTPPFYESPFEARLKELEEHIELAQKDFKETQSKGFIKAIFIAPEYLFKDFSKSGKERYFSQEQKNNFKKALIRLSKNCDLILAPGIICWQKSSKDNQKPYYRNMIYFVHQATVMKYRKSNLIKILT
;
A
#
# COMPACT_ATOMS: atom_id res chain seq x y z
N MET A 1 -1.65 25.78 21.86
CA MET A 1 -1.24 27.06 21.24
C MET A 1 0.04 26.83 20.46
N TYR A 2 0.06 27.25 19.18
CA TYR A 2 1.20 27.11 18.27
C TYR A 2 2.22 28.22 18.56
N ASN A 3 3.47 27.87 18.83
CA ASN A 3 4.57 28.84 18.86
C ASN A 3 5.41 28.62 17.61
N ALA A 4 5.07 29.36 16.56
CA ALA A 4 5.95 29.52 15.41
C ALA A 4 7.26 30.13 15.93
N LYS A 5 8.40 29.43 15.80
CA LYS A 5 9.69 30.11 15.88
C LYS A 5 9.85 30.87 14.57
N ILE A 6 9.53 32.16 14.61
CA ILE A 6 9.74 33.09 13.50
C ILE A 6 11.26 33.29 13.39
N ASN A 7 11.87 32.68 12.36
CA ASN A 7 13.23 32.99 11.96
C ASN A 7 13.18 34.26 11.08
N PRO A 8 13.99 35.31 11.32
CA PRO A 8 13.79 36.60 10.67
C PRO A 8 14.29 36.70 9.22
N ASP A 9 14.95 35.69 8.66
CA ASP A 9 15.55 35.78 7.32
C ASP A 9 14.86 34.89 6.29
N ASN A 10 14.30 35.55 5.27
CA ASN A 10 13.74 35.00 4.02
C ASN A 10 12.48 34.13 4.12
N GLY A 11 11.31 34.75 4.37
CA GLY A 11 9.99 34.47 3.74
C GLY A 11 9.43 33.05 3.64
N SER A 12 10.11 32.03 4.16
CA SER A 12 9.76 30.62 4.06
C SER A 12 9.42 30.11 5.45
N THR A 13 8.12 29.89 5.69
CA THR A 13 7.65 29.22 6.90
C THR A 13 8.22 27.79 6.89
N THR A 14 9.21 27.53 7.74
CA THR A 14 9.75 26.18 7.92
C THR A 14 8.72 25.34 8.68
N ILE A 15 8.09 24.38 8.01
CA ILE A 15 7.17 23.42 8.62
C ILE A 15 7.98 22.18 9.02
N SER A 16 8.17 21.98 10.33
CA SER A 16 8.75 20.74 10.87
C SER A 16 7.63 19.78 11.26
N THR A 17 7.65 18.57 10.73
CA THR A 17 6.71 17.48 11.08
C THR A 17 7.48 16.21 11.38
N GLN A 18 6.97 15.40 12.31
CA GLN A 18 7.44 14.04 12.50
C GLN A 18 6.63 13.10 11.61
N PHE A 19 7.31 12.11 11.03
CA PHE A 19 6.70 11.16 10.11
C PHE A 19 7.10 9.74 10.51
N LYS A 20 6.12 8.87 10.76
CA LYS A 20 6.33 7.48 11.14
C LYS A 20 6.11 6.57 9.94
N VAL A 21 7.04 5.64 9.72
CA VAL A 21 7.01 4.71 8.59
C VAL A 21 6.90 3.29 9.13
N TYR A 22 5.84 2.60 8.76
CA TYR A 22 5.67 1.17 9.01
C TYR A 22 6.03 0.41 7.76
N LEU A 23 6.97 -0.53 7.88
CA LEU A 23 7.38 -1.40 6.79
C LEU A 23 6.87 -2.80 7.05
N PHE A 24 6.06 -3.32 6.13
CA PHE A 24 5.68 -4.72 6.12
C PHE A 24 6.63 -5.49 5.22
N GLN A 25 7.34 -6.45 5.80
CA GLN A 25 8.26 -7.32 5.08
C GLN A 25 7.80 -8.77 5.24
N PRO A 26 7.09 -9.34 4.26
CA PRO A 26 6.60 -10.71 4.31
C PRO A 26 7.76 -11.71 4.33
N THR A 27 7.54 -12.83 5.02
CA THR A 27 8.46 -13.97 5.03
C THR A 27 8.22 -14.88 3.80
N PRO A 28 9.14 -15.78 3.42
CA PRO A 28 8.90 -16.70 2.30
C PRO A 28 7.57 -17.48 2.38
N PRO A 29 7.13 -18.03 3.53
CA PRO A 29 5.84 -18.71 3.67
C PRO A 29 4.60 -17.86 3.29
N PHE A 30 4.69 -16.53 3.43
CA PHE A 30 3.63 -15.64 2.98
C PHE A 30 3.33 -15.83 1.48
N TYR A 31 4.37 -16.00 0.66
CA TYR A 31 4.25 -16.12 -0.79
C TYR A 31 3.79 -17.52 -1.25
N GLU A 32 3.72 -18.47 -0.34
CA GLU A 32 3.18 -19.82 -0.57
C GLU A 32 1.71 -19.92 -0.14
N SER A 33 1.26 -18.96 0.65
CA SER A 33 -0.09 -18.95 1.22
C SER A 33 -1.16 -18.56 0.18
N PRO A 34 -2.42 -19.02 0.32
CA PRO A 34 -3.55 -18.57 -0.48
C PRO A 34 -3.81 -17.06 -0.36
N PHE A 35 -4.56 -16.49 -1.31
CA PHE A 35 -4.89 -15.07 -1.33
C PHE A 35 -5.49 -14.58 -0.01
N GLU A 36 -6.45 -15.34 0.53
CA GLU A 36 -7.21 -14.99 1.72
C GLU A 36 -6.31 -14.94 2.96
N ALA A 37 -5.38 -15.89 3.07
CA ALA A 37 -4.39 -15.92 4.14
C ALA A 37 -3.42 -14.73 4.05
N ARG A 38 -2.91 -14.42 2.86
CA ARG A 38 -2.06 -13.23 2.63
C ARG A 38 -2.78 -11.93 2.94
N LEU A 39 -4.05 -11.83 2.54
CA LEU A 39 -4.85 -10.66 2.84
C LEU A 39 -5.03 -10.51 4.34
N LYS A 40 -5.40 -11.59 5.03
CA LYS A 40 -5.56 -11.58 6.49
C LYS A 40 -4.29 -11.13 7.22
N GLU A 41 -3.13 -11.71 6.87
CA GLU A 41 -1.85 -11.32 7.49
C GLU A 41 -1.52 -9.84 7.25
N LEU A 42 -1.77 -9.33 6.04
CA LEU A 42 -1.61 -7.90 5.75
C LEU A 42 -2.57 -7.03 6.58
N GLU A 43 -3.83 -7.43 6.73
CA GLU A 43 -4.81 -6.71 7.56
C GLU A 43 -4.34 -6.64 9.01
N GLU A 44 -3.89 -7.76 9.58
CA GLU A 44 -3.37 -7.85 10.95
C GLU A 44 -2.18 -6.90 11.17
N HIS A 45 -1.25 -6.82 10.21
CA HIS A 45 -0.10 -5.90 10.29
C HIS A 45 -0.50 -4.43 10.16
N ILE A 46 -1.50 -4.12 9.31
CA ILE A 46 -2.05 -2.77 9.23
C ILE A 46 -2.71 -2.40 10.56
N GLU A 47 -3.49 -3.28 11.17
CA GLU A 47 -4.15 -3.04 12.45
C GLU A 47 -3.15 -2.81 13.59
N LEU A 48 -2.05 -3.58 13.62
CA LEU A 48 -0.94 -3.36 14.55
C LEU A 48 -0.31 -1.98 14.36
N ALA A 49 -0.04 -1.59 13.11
CA ALA A 49 0.48 -0.25 12.79
C ALA A 49 -0.50 0.86 13.20
N GLN A 50 -1.81 0.65 13.01
CA GLN A 50 -2.83 1.61 13.44
C GLN A 50 -2.90 1.76 14.96
N LYS A 51 -2.78 0.65 15.69
CA LYS A 51 -2.78 0.67 17.17
C LYS A 51 -1.59 1.45 17.69
N ASP A 52 -0.38 1.09 17.25
CA ASP A 52 0.85 1.79 17.65
C ASP A 52 0.83 3.27 17.21
N PHE A 53 0.29 3.58 16.02
CA PHE A 53 0.14 4.96 15.57
C PHE A 53 -0.78 5.77 16.48
N LYS A 54 -1.94 5.22 16.86
CA LYS A 54 -2.88 5.88 17.79
C LYS A 54 -2.24 6.17 19.15
N GLU A 55 -1.46 5.24 19.68
CA GLU A 55 -0.71 5.44 20.93
C GLU A 55 0.34 6.56 20.78
N THR A 56 1.01 6.63 19.62
CA THR A 56 2.03 7.65 19.34
C THR A 56 1.42 9.04 19.06
N GLN A 57 0.22 9.11 18.49
CA GLN A 57 -0.46 10.36 18.11
C GLN A 57 -0.75 11.28 19.31
N SER A 58 -0.89 10.71 20.50
CA SER A 58 -1.06 11.45 21.76
C SER A 58 0.14 12.34 22.13
N LYS A 59 1.30 12.16 21.47
CA LYS A 59 2.57 12.84 21.78
C LYS A 59 2.94 13.97 20.81
N GLY A 60 2.13 14.26 19.79
CA GLY A 60 2.37 15.38 18.86
C GLY A 60 1.78 15.19 17.45
N PHE A 61 2.07 16.14 16.55
CA PHE A 61 1.68 16.07 15.14
C PHE A 61 2.58 15.09 14.37
N ILE A 62 2.20 13.81 14.40
CA ILE A 62 2.88 12.74 13.67
C ILE A 62 1.98 12.31 12.52
N LYS A 63 2.48 12.40 11.29
CA LYS A 63 1.87 11.74 10.12
C LYS A 63 2.47 10.35 9.98
N ALA A 64 1.73 9.42 9.38
CA ALA A 64 2.24 8.06 9.21
C ALA A 64 1.88 7.44 7.87
N ILE A 65 2.74 6.54 7.42
CA ILE A 65 2.51 5.67 6.27
C ILE A 65 2.82 4.21 6.62
N PHE A 66 2.01 3.30 6.11
CA PHE A 66 2.29 1.88 6.05
C PHE A 66 2.67 1.51 4.63
N ILE A 67 3.82 0.86 4.45
CA ILE A 67 4.36 0.48 3.14
C ILE A 67 4.60 -1.02 3.12
N ALA A 68 4.17 -1.68 2.05
CA ALA A 68 4.48 -3.07 1.76
C ALA A 68 5.12 -3.21 0.36
N PRO A 69 5.85 -4.31 0.10
CA PRO A 69 6.68 -4.45 -1.09
C PRO A 69 5.89 -4.62 -2.39
N GLU A 70 6.62 -4.44 -3.50
CA GLU A 70 6.17 -4.83 -4.82
C GLU A 70 5.88 -6.35 -4.88
N TYR A 71 4.87 -6.74 -5.66
CA TYR A 71 4.44 -8.12 -5.87
C TYR A 71 3.99 -8.88 -4.61
N LEU A 72 3.46 -8.16 -3.62
CA LEU A 72 2.88 -8.77 -2.43
C LEU A 72 1.80 -9.80 -2.78
N PHE A 73 0.92 -9.45 -3.73
CA PHE A 73 -0.06 -10.37 -4.28
C PHE A 73 0.33 -10.76 -5.70
N LYS A 74 1.33 -11.65 -5.77
CA LYS A 74 1.72 -12.42 -6.95
C LYS A 74 2.01 -13.86 -6.53
N ASP A 75 1.47 -14.82 -7.24
CA ASP A 75 1.76 -16.24 -6.99
C ASP A 75 3.04 -16.62 -7.75
N PHE A 76 4.12 -16.84 -7.00
CA PHE A 76 5.42 -17.21 -7.56
C PHE A 76 5.54 -18.71 -7.85
N SER A 77 4.66 -19.54 -7.29
CA SER A 77 4.61 -20.99 -7.57
C SER A 77 4.05 -21.29 -8.97
N LYS A 78 3.24 -20.38 -9.51
CA LYS A 78 2.59 -20.52 -10.82
C LYS A 78 3.47 -19.96 -11.93
N SER A 79 3.10 -20.28 -13.18
CA SER A 79 3.74 -19.74 -14.38
C SER A 79 2.73 -18.95 -15.22
N GLY A 80 3.23 -18.04 -16.07
CA GLY A 80 2.40 -17.28 -17.00
C GLY A 80 1.22 -16.54 -16.34
N LYS A 81 0.02 -16.75 -16.88
CA LYS A 81 -1.22 -16.08 -16.45
C LYS A 81 -1.73 -16.49 -15.07
N GLU A 82 -1.32 -17.66 -14.59
CA GLU A 82 -1.77 -18.20 -13.30
C GLU A 82 -1.09 -17.52 -12.11
N ARG A 83 -0.04 -16.72 -12.36
CA ARG A 83 0.62 -15.88 -11.33
C ARG A 83 -0.25 -14.76 -10.79
N TYR A 84 -1.35 -14.45 -11.48
CA TYR A 84 -2.13 -13.24 -11.29
C TYR A 84 -3.48 -13.56 -10.65
N PHE A 85 -3.88 -12.74 -9.70
CA PHE A 85 -5.15 -12.89 -9.01
C PHE A 85 -6.34 -12.42 -9.88
N SER A 86 -7.53 -12.86 -9.50
CA SER A 86 -8.77 -12.51 -10.18
C SER A 86 -9.15 -11.04 -9.95
N GLN A 87 -10.03 -10.53 -10.80
CA GLN A 87 -10.60 -9.19 -10.63
C GLN A 87 -11.42 -9.08 -9.33
N GLU A 88 -12.04 -10.18 -8.89
CA GLU A 88 -12.77 -10.28 -7.63
C GLU A 88 -11.82 -10.15 -6.43
N GLN A 89 -10.72 -10.91 -6.41
CA GLN A 89 -9.71 -10.83 -5.37
C GLN A 89 -9.12 -9.42 -5.28
N LYS A 90 -8.85 -8.78 -6.42
CA LYS A 90 -8.42 -7.38 -6.45
C LYS A 90 -9.50 -6.41 -5.93
N ASN A 91 -10.79 -6.69 -6.11
CA ASN A 91 -11.84 -5.90 -5.50
C ASN A 91 -11.91 -6.11 -3.99
N ASN A 92 -11.72 -7.33 -3.51
CA ASN A 92 -11.67 -7.67 -2.08
C ASN A 92 -10.50 -6.98 -1.40
N PHE A 93 -9.31 -7.06 -1.99
CA PHE A 93 -8.13 -6.29 -1.58
C PHE A 93 -8.42 -4.79 -1.46
N LYS A 94 -9.02 -4.18 -2.48
CA LYS A 94 -9.37 -2.75 -2.44
C LYS A 94 -10.39 -2.42 -1.33
N LYS A 95 -11.41 -3.26 -1.15
CA LYS A 95 -12.44 -3.08 -0.11
C LYS A 95 -11.84 -3.15 1.29
N ALA A 96 -10.95 -4.12 1.53
CA ALA A 96 -10.20 -4.27 2.77
C ALA A 96 -9.43 -2.98 3.14
N LEU A 97 -8.65 -2.45 2.20
CA LEU A 97 -7.87 -1.23 2.41
C LEU A 97 -8.74 0.00 2.69
N ILE A 98 -9.83 0.16 1.93
CA ILE A 98 -10.79 1.24 2.17
C ILE A 98 -11.35 1.13 3.58
N ARG A 99 -11.82 -0.07 3.98
CA ARG A 99 -12.34 -0.34 5.33
C ARG A 99 -11.34 0.05 6.41
N LEU A 100 -10.10 -0.43 6.29
CA LEU A 100 -9.03 -0.16 7.26
C LEU A 100 -8.67 1.34 7.32
N SER A 101 -8.71 2.06 6.20
CA SER A 101 -8.31 3.47 6.15
C SER A 101 -9.33 4.48 6.72
N LYS A 102 -10.59 4.07 6.99
CA LYS A 102 -11.68 5.03 7.31
C LYS A 102 -11.45 5.82 8.60
N ASN A 103 -10.96 5.15 9.64
CA ASN A 103 -10.93 5.68 11.01
C ASN A 103 -9.50 5.84 11.54
N CYS A 104 -8.52 6.01 10.65
CA CYS A 104 -7.13 6.18 11.01
C CYS A 104 -6.45 7.15 10.05
N ASP A 105 -5.72 8.15 10.56
CA ASP A 105 -4.92 9.09 9.75
C ASP A 105 -3.58 8.46 9.31
N LEU A 106 -3.64 7.20 8.88
CA LEU A 106 -2.52 6.40 8.38
C LEU A 106 -2.69 6.21 6.87
N ILE A 107 -1.69 6.63 6.10
CA ILE A 107 -1.66 6.37 4.65
C ILE A 107 -1.29 4.91 4.43
N LEU A 108 -2.09 4.18 3.67
CA LEU A 108 -1.81 2.78 3.32
C LEU A 108 -1.23 2.71 1.90
N ALA A 109 -0.01 2.17 1.79
CA ALA A 109 0.66 1.81 0.56
C ALA A 109 0.99 0.30 0.57
N PRO A 110 -0.03 -0.57 0.48
CA PRO A 110 0.04 -2.01 0.78
C PRO A 110 0.71 -2.85 -0.31
N GLY A 111 1.62 -2.24 -1.08
CA GLY A 111 2.30 -2.92 -2.16
C GLY A 111 1.43 -3.12 -3.39
N ILE A 112 1.89 -4.00 -4.27
CA ILE A 112 1.26 -4.24 -5.58
C ILE A 112 0.47 -5.55 -5.54
N ILE A 113 -0.78 -5.45 -5.99
CA ILE A 113 -1.56 -6.61 -6.42
C ILE A 113 -1.48 -6.74 -7.93
N CYS A 114 -1.14 -7.94 -8.40
CA CYS A 114 -1.07 -8.28 -9.80
C CYS A 114 -2.35 -9.04 -10.18
N TRP A 115 -3.17 -8.48 -11.09
CA TRP A 115 -4.41 -9.12 -11.51
C TRP A 115 -4.57 -9.18 -13.02
N GLN A 116 -5.36 -10.14 -13.48
CA GLN A 116 -5.70 -10.30 -14.88
C GLN A 116 -6.78 -9.28 -15.31
N LYS A 117 -6.56 -8.62 -16.45
CA LYS A 117 -7.57 -7.79 -17.11
C LYS A 117 -7.60 -8.09 -18.61
N SER A 118 -8.80 -8.20 -19.17
CA SER A 118 -8.98 -8.29 -20.63
C SER A 118 -8.81 -6.92 -21.26
N SER A 119 -8.04 -6.85 -22.36
CA SER A 119 -7.98 -5.66 -23.21
C SER A 119 -9.36 -5.36 -23.80
N LYS A 120 -9.70 -4.08 -23.90
CA LYS A 120 -10.93 -3.65 -24.60
C LYS A 120 -10.82 -3.87 -26.11
N ASP A 121 -9.60 -3.81 -26.65
CA ASP A 121 -9.39 -3.75 -28.09
C ASP A 121 -9.31 -5.15 -28.71
N ASN A 122 -8.62 -6.09 -28.05
CA ASN A 122 -8.31 -7.41 -28.61
C ASN A 122 -8.67 -8.58 -27.68
N GLN A 123 -9.34 -8.32 -26.55
CA GLN A 123 -9.62 -9.27 -25.45
C GLN A 123 -8.39 -10.00 -24.84
N LYS A 124 -7.18 -9.74 -25.35
CA LYS A 124 -5.94 -10.33 -24.82
C LYS A 124 -5.76 -9.94 -23.35
N PRO A 125 -5.40 -10.91 -22.48
CA PRO A 125 -5.12 -10.61 -21.08
C PRO A 125 -3.85 -9.77 -20.99
N TYR A 126 -3.90 -8.71 -20.20
CA TYR A 126 -2.73 -7.91 -19.85
C TYR A 126 -2.69 -7.65 -18.35
N TYR A 127 -1.48 -7.40 -17.87
CA TYR A 127 -1.20 -7.30 -16.44
C TYR A 127 -0.86 -5.88 -16.05
N ARG A 128 -1.26 -5.49 -14.85
CA ARG A 128 -0.95 -4.18 -14.30
C ARG A 128 -0.12 -4.32 -13.05
N ASN A 129 1.00 -3.62 -13.08
CA ASN A 129 1.82 -3.36 -11.92
C ASN A 129 1.41 -2.00 -11.35
N MET A 130 0.50 -2.02 -10.38
CA MET A 130 -0.04 -0.80 -9.76
C MET A 130 0.01 -0.90 -8.24
N ILE A 131 0.52 0.14 -7.61
CA ILE A 131 0.41 0.37 -6.18
C ILE A 131 -0.79 1.28 -5.91
N TYR A 132 -1.49 0.99 -4.83
CA TYR A 132 -2.56 1.83 -4.30
C TYR A 132 -2.02 2.70 -3.17
N PHE A 133 -2.47 3.95 -3.10
CA PHE A 133 -2.36 4.76 -1.89
C PHE A 133 -3.78 4.97 -1.38
N VAL A 134 -4.05 4.55 -0.15
CA VAL A 134 -5.38 4.64 0.45
C VAL A 134 -5.30 5.46 1.73
N HIS A 135 -6.10 6.52 1.81
CA HIS A 135 -6.15 7.41 2.98
C HIS A 135 -7.58 7.92 3.13
N GLN A 136 -8.18 7.73 4.31
CA GLN A 136 -9.57 8.15 4.59
C GLN A 136 -10.57 7.73 3.50
N ALA A 137 -10.54 6.45 3.13
CA ALA A 137 -11.33 5.86 2.04
C ALA A 137 -11.08 6.40 0.62
N THR A 138 -10.21 7.39 0.46
CA THR A 138 -9.76 7.90 -0.84
C THR A 138 -8.68 6.99 -1.40
N VAL A 139 -8.76 6.66 -2.69
CA VAL A 139 -7.82 5.75 -3.36
C VAL A 139 -7.12 6.44 -4.52
N MET A 140 -5.82 6.66 -4.38
CA MET A 140 -4.92 7.03 -5.46
C MET A 140 -4.19 5.80 -6.00
N LYS A 141 -3.67 5.89 -7.23
CA LYS A 141 -3.02 4.76 -7.91
C LYS A 141 -1.79 5.26 -8.63
N TYR A 142 -0.70 4.50 -8.52
CA TYR A 142 0.48 4.70 -9.35
C TYR A 142 0.73 3.44 -10.18
N ARG A 143 1.03 3.63 -11.46
CA ARG A 143 1.40 2.56 -12.39
C ARG A 143 2.89 2.68 -12.67
N LYS A 144 3.63 1.58 -12.52
CA LYS A 144 5.05 1.52 -12.88
C LYS A 144 5.22 1.87 -14.37
N SER A 145 5.99 2.92 -14.65
CA SER A 145 6.28 3.42 -16.00
C SER A 145 7.49 2.73 -16.63
N ASN A 146 8.52 2.47 -15.84
CA ASN A 146 9.74 1.78 -16.29
C ASN A 146 9.63 0.27 -16.02
N LEU A 147 9.34 -0.50 -17.06
CA LEU A 147 9.43 -1.95 -17.01
C LEU A 147 10.91 -2.34 -17.04
N ILE A 148 11.40 -2.98 -15.99
CA ILE A 148 12.73 -3.60 -16.00
C ILE A 148 12.67 -4.66 -17.10
N LYS A 149 13.39 -4.45 -18.21
CA LYS A 149 13.72 -5.51 -19.15
C LYS A 149 14.68 -6.44 -18.41
N ILE A 150 14.16 -7.50 -17.81
CA ILE A 150 15.00 -8.59 -17.35
C ILE A 150 15.53 -9.23 -18.64
N LEU A 151 16.79 -8.93 -18.97
CA LEU A 151 17.54 -9.68 -19.98
C LEU A 151 17.60 -11.11 -19.44
N THR A 152 16.88 -12.00 -20.11
CA THR A 152 16.88 -13.45 -19.88
C THR A 152 18.21 -14.05 -20.25
#